data_AF-A0A6P2EZQ6-F1
#
_entry.id   AF-A0A6P2EZQ6-F1
#
_cell.length_a   1.000
_cell.length_b   1.000
_cell.length_c   1.000
_cell.angle_alpha   90.00
_cell.angle_beta   90.00
_cell.angle_gamma   90.00
#
_symmetry.space_group_name_H-M   'P 1'
#
loop_
_entity.id
_entity.type
_entity.pdbx_description
1 polymer ?
#
loop_
_entity_poly.entity_id
_entity_poly.type
_entity_poly.pdbx_seq_one_letter_code
_entity_poly.pdbx_strand_id
1 'polypeptide(L)'
;MDHTHIGLRAAVRALADVVAPAVDPTHAQAHDQLRLTIDYLEFVLQRLDHLHERELFELRHHVDLARQVLAVTSAYAVPCSAALGTALERGEKSLAEVNAPPPTLRNATVALAAAVAQAVRAAPQMAASARQDIEARVLHASKMRISFERSWYLPLGLDADSHEVLPLSETLGQSFEFFDNDSQGTRSGYSD
;
A
#
# COMPACT_ATOMS: atom_id res chain seq x y z
N MET A 1 0.29 15.70 -23.82
CA MET A 1 0.47 14.26 -24.07
C MET A 1 1.84 13.89 -23.55
N ASP A 2 1.92 12.91 -22.65
CA ASP A 2 3.18 12.50 -22.04
C ASP A 2 4.04 11.69 -23.04
N HIS A 3 5.25 12.17 -23.30
CA HIS A 3 6.22 11.50 -24.17
C HIS A 3 6.57 10.08 -23.66
N THR A 4 6.50 9.86 -22.35
CA THR A 4 6.76 8.56 -21.71
C THR A 4 5.76 7.51 -22.15
N HIS A 5 4.46 7.84 -22.08
CA HIS A 5 3.39 6.94 -22.48
C HIS A 5 3.42 6.60 -23.97
N ILE A 6 3.71 7.59 -24.84
CA ILE A 6 3.87 7.34 -26.28
C ILE A 6 5.08 6.44 -26.55
N GLY A 7 6.22 6.72 -25.92
CA GLY A 7 7.46 5.96 -26.09
C GLY A 7 7.31 4.51 -25.65
N LEU A 8 6.70 4.26 -24.49
CA LEU A 8 6.46 2.90 -24.00
C LEU A 8 5.50 2.11 -24.90
N ARG A 9 4.42 2.75 -25.39
CA ARG A 9 3.51 2.10 -26.34
C ARG A 9 4.22 1.73 -27.64
N ALA A 10 5.09 2.61 -28.15
CA ALA A 10 5.89 2.31 -29.34
C ALA A 10 6.88 1.17 -29.08
N ALA A 11 7.49 1.11 -27.90
CA ALA A 11 8.39 0.02 -27.51
C ALA A 11 7.67 -1.33 -27.44
N VAL A 12 6.51 -1.40 -26.78
CA VAL A 12 5.65 -2.60 -26.75
C VAL A 12 5.35 -3.08 -28.17
N ARG A 13 4.92 -2.17 -29.05
CA ARG A 13 4.61 -2.50 -30.44
C ARG A 13 5.84 -3.00 -31.21
N ALA A 14 7.00 -2.37 -31.05
CA ALA A 14 8.22 -2.83 -31.70
C ALA A 14 8.62 -4.24 -31.22
N LEU A 15 8.48 -4.51 -29.93
CA LEU A 15 8.77 -5.83 -29.36
C LEU A 15 7.81 -6.90 -29.90
N ALA A 16 6.51 -6.60 -29.95
CA ALA A 16 5.48 -7.54 -30.41
C ALA A 16 5.49 -7.75 -31.94
N ASP A 17 5.57 -6.67 -32.72
CA ASP A 17 5.38 -6.71 -34.18
C ASP A 17 6.68 -7.00 -34.95
N VAL A 18 7.84 -6.67 -34.38
CA VAL A 18 9.14 -6.75 -35.07
C VAL A 18 10.08 -7.75 -34.40
N VAL A 19 10.27 -7.64 -33.08
CA VAL A 19 11.25 -8.48 -32.38
C VAL A 19 10.71 -9.90 -32.18
N ALA A 20 9.47 -10.07 -31.71
CA ALA A 20 8.92 -11.40 -31.43
C ALA A 20 8.90 -12.33 -32.66
N PRO A 21 8.52 -11.87 -33.87
CA PRO A 21 8.60 -12.71 -35.08
C PRO A 21 10.03 -13.02 -35.53
N ALA A 22 11.03 -12.24 -35.10
CA ALA A 22 12.43 -12.43 -35.45
C ALA A 22 13.20 -13.36 -34.49
N VAL A 23 12.61 -13.71 -33.35
CA VAL A 23 13.19 -14.71 -32.43
C VAL A 23 13.05 -16.11 -33.03
N ASP A 24 14.10 -16.92 -32.87
CA ASP A 24 14.10 -18.31 -33.30
C ASP A 24 12.94 -19.09 -32.65
N PRO A 25 12.00 -19.66 -33.43
CA PRO A 25 10.81 -20.34 -32.91
C PRO A 25 11.14 -21.60 -32.09
N THR A 26 12.36 -22.14 -32.20
CA THR A 26 12.80 -23.30 -31.44
C THR A 26 13.31 -22.94 -30.04
N HIS A 27 13.59 -21.67 -29.76
CA HIS A 27 14.05 -21.18 -28.47
C HIS A 27 12.88 -20.76 -27.56
N ALA A 28 12.16 -21.75 -27.03
CA ALA A 28 10.98 -21.53 -26.17
C ALA A 28 11.25 -20.55 -25.01
N GLN A 29 12.40 -20.66 -24.34
CA GLN A 29 12.76 -19.75 -23.24
C GLN A 29 12.87 -18.29 -23.71
N ALA A 30 13.39 -18.03 -24.91
CA ALA A 30 13.51 -16.66 -25.44
C ALA A 30 12.13 -16.05 -25.70
N HIS A 31 11.19 -16.83 -26.22
CA HIS A 31 9.80 -16.41 -26.38
C HIS A 31 9.12 -16.11 -25.05
N ASP A 32 9.32 -16.97 -24.05
CA ASP A 32 8.74 -16.74 -22.71
C ASP A 32 9.27 -15.46 -22.07
N GLN A 33 10.59 -15.23 -22.12
CA GLN A 33 11.18 -14.00 -21.56
C GLN A 33 10.73 -12.74 -22.32
N LEU A 34 10.60 -12.83 -23.64
CA LEU A 34 10.10 -11.71 -24.44
C LEU A 34 8.63 -11.41 -24.13
N ARG A 35 7.80 -12.44 -24.02
CA ARG A 35 6.39 -12.30 -23.62
C ARG A 35 6.28 -11.65 -22.24
N LEU A 36 7.00 -12.15 -21.24
CA LEU A 36 7.01 -11.56 -19.89
C LEU A 36 7.46 -10.09 -19.90
N THR A 37 8.41 -9.73 -20.75
CA THR A 37 8.86 -8.34 -20.91
C THR A 37 7.76 -7.46 -21.50
N ILE A 38 7.07 -7.93 -22.54
CA ILE A 38 5.94 -7.22 -23.16
C ILE A 38 4.81 -7.06 -22.13
N ASP A 39 4.39 -8.14 -21.48
CA ASP A 39 3.34 -8.15 -20.47
C ASP A 39 3.64 -7.14 -19.35
N TYR A 40 4.90 -7.07 -18.90
CA TYR A 40 5.31 -6.11 -17.88
C TYR A 40 5.26 -4.65 -18.35
N LEU A 41 5.69 -4.37 -19.59
CA LEU A 41 5.62 -3.01 -20.16
C LEU A 41 4.17 -2.55 -20.36
N GLU A 42 3.28 -3.45 -20.75
CA GLU A 42 1.85 -3.19 -20.84
C GLU A 42 1.24 -2.92 -19.46
N PHE A 43 1.63 -3.69 -18.44
CA PHE A 43 1.28 -3.40 -17.06
C PHE A 43 1.74 -2.00 -16.63
N VAL A 44 2.99 -1.61 -16.91
CA VAL A 44 3.49 -0.27 -16.58
C VAL A 44 2.63 0.79 -17.28
N LEU A 45 2.37 0.65 -18.58
CA LEU A 45 1.50 1.57 -19.34
C LEU A 45 0.13 1.75 -18.68
N GLN A 46 -0.50 0.66 -18.23
CA GLN A 46 -1.80 0.69 -17.55
C GLN A 46 -1.77 1.34 -16.15
N ARG A 47 -0.58 1.58 -15.59
CA ARG A 47 -0.41 2.11 -14.23
C ARG A 47 0.21 3.49 -14.17
N LEU A 48 0.79 3.99 -15.25
CA LEU A 48 1.43 5.31 -15.30
C LEU A 48 0.49 6.43 -14.83
N ASP A 49 -0.73 6.44 -15.32
CA ASP A 49 -1.72 7.49 -15.00
C ASP A 49 -2.16 7.44 -13.52
N HIS A 50 -1.94 6.32 -12.84
CA HIS A 50 -2.34 6.09 -11.45
C HIS A 50 -1.18 6.25 -10.45
N LEU A 51 0.02 6.62 -10.88
CA LEU A 51 1.18 6.70 -9.98
C LEU A 51 0.98 7.70 -8.85
N HIS A 52 0.41 8.88 -9.14
CA HIS A 52 0.15 9.88 -8.11
C HIS A 52 -0.93 9.41 -7.12
N GLU A 53 -2.00 8.79 -7.63
CA GLU A 53 -3.11 8.27 -6.82
C GLU A 53 -2.64 7.13 -5.92
N ARG A 54 -1.73 6.28 -6.40
CA ARG A 54 -1.03 5.29 -5.58
C ARG A 54 -0.30 5.95 -4.43
N GLU A 55 0.57 6.92 -4.68
CA GLU A 55 1.34 7.57 -3.61
C GLU A 55 0.42 8.22 -2.57
N LEU A 56 -0.68 8.84 -3.00
CA LEU A 56 -1.70 9.37 -2.10
C LEU A 56 -2.37 8.26 -1.28
N PHE A 57 -2.75 7.15 -1.91
CA PHE A 57 -3.32 6.00 -1.21
C PHE A 57 -2.35 5.44 -0.16
N GLU A 58 -1.07 5.22 -0.53
CA GLU A 58 -0.08 4.67 0.40
C GLU A 58 0.14 5.60 1.60
N LEU A 59 0.19 6.91 1.37
CA LEU A 59 0.36 7.89 2.44
C LEU A 59 -0.88 7.96 3.34
N ARG A 60 -2.09 8.01 2.78
CA ARG A 60 -3.34 8.01 3.55
C ARG A 60 -3.45 6.76 4.44
N HIS A 61 -3.13 5.60 3.88
CA HIS A 61 -3.09 4.34 4.62
C HIS A 61 -2.14 4.41 5.82
N HIS A 62 -0.92 4.92 5.61
CA HIS A 62 0.07 5.02 6.68
C HIS A 62 -0.25 6.09 7.71
N VAL A 63 -0.85 7.22 7.30
CA VAL A 63 -1.36 8.25 8.22
C VAL A 63 -2.43 7.66 9.12
N ASP A 64 -3.37 6.91 8.56
CA ASP A 64 -4.47 6.34 9.33
C ASP A 64 -3.98 5.26 10.31
N LEU A 65 -3.12 4.34 9.85
CA LEU A 65 -2.47 3.35 10.72
C LEU A 65 -1.62 4.02 11.81
N ALA A 66 -0.83 5.03 11.47
CA ALA A 66 0.00 5.74 12.44
C ALA A 66 -0.85 6.45 13.50
N ARG A 67 -1.98 7.06 13.12
CA ARG A 67 -2.92 7.68 14.07
C ARG A 67 -3.47 6.64 15.05
N GLN A 68 -3.88 5.48 14.55
CA GLN A 68 -4.41 4.39 15.38
C GLN A 68 -3.35 3.82 16.33
N VAL A 69 -2.11 3.60 15.86
CA VAL A 69 -0.99 3.13 16.68
C VAL A 69 -0.53 4.20 17.68
N LEU A 70 -0.55 5.48 17.30
CA LEU A 70 -0.20 6.58 18.18
C LEU A 70 -1.16 6.68 19.36
N ALA A 71 -2.46 6.49 19.13
CA ALA A 71 -3.46 6.51 20.20
C ALA A 71 -3.14 5.47 21.29
N VAL A 72 -2.78 4.24 20.89
CA VAL A 72 -2.39 3.18 21.84
C VAL A 72 -1.07 3.56 22.53
N THR A 73 -0.02 3.81 21.75
CA THR A 73 1.32 4.05 22.32
C THR A 73 1.34 5.26 23.28
N SER A 74 0.55 6.29 23.00
CA SER A 74 0.41 7.47 23.86
C SER A 74 -0.32 7.16 25.16
N ALA A 75 -1.39 6.37 25.11
CA ALA A 75 -2.14 5.95 26.30
C ALA A 75 -1.29 5.14 27.30
N TYR A 76 -0.28 4.43 26.79
CA TYR A 76 0.67 3.65 27.59
C TYR A 76 2.05 4.31 27.77
N ALA A 77 2.19 5.60 27.44
CA ALA A 77 3.43 6.38 27.57
C ALA A 77 4.68 5.72 26.97
N VAL A 78 4.54 5.10 25.80
CA VAL A 78 5.64 4.39 25.14
C VAL A 78 6.66 5.39 24.58
N PRO A 79 7.98 5.18 24.75
CA PRO A 79 9.00 6.12 24.28
C PRO A 79 8.96 6.46 22.78
N CYS A 80 8.47 5.56 21.91
CA CYS A 80 8.37 5.81 20.47
C CYS A 80 7.21 6.74 20.07
N SER A 81 6.29 7.08 20.98
CA SER A 81 5.11 7.90 20.67
C SER A 81 5.48 9.29 20.14
N ALA A 82 6.52 9.92 20.67
CA ALA A 82 6.95 11.24 20.21
C ALA A 82 7.44 11.21 18.74
N ALA A 83 8.28 10.23 18.40
CA ALA A 83 8.78 10.06 17.03
C ALA A 83 7.65 9.72 16.05
N LEU A 84 6.70 8.87 16.47
CA LEU A 84 5.51 8.54 15.69
C LEU A 84 4.60 9.75 15.47
N GLY A 85 4.38 10.57 16.51
CA GLY A 85 3.61 11.82 16.41
C GLY A 85 4.24 12.80 15.42
N THR A 86 5.56 13.01 15.50
CA THR A 86 6.26 13.86 14.53
C THR A 86 6.15 13.34 13.09
N ALA A 87 6.21 12.01 12.88
CA ALA A 87 6.04 11.42 11.56
C ALA A 87 4.59 11.60 11.05
N LEU A 88 3.60 11.44 11.93
CA LEU A 88 2.18 11.66 11.63
C LEU A 88 1.90 13.09 11.19
N GLU A 89 2.34 14.08 11.96
CA GLU A 89 2.17 15.50 11.62
C GLU A 89 2.77 15.84 10.25
N ARG A 90 3.95 15.28 9.92
CA ARG A 90 4.58 15.46 8.61
C ARG A 90 3.77 14.82 7.49
N GLY A 91 3.27 13.61 7.69
CA GLY A 91 2.43 12.91 6.71
C GLY A 91 1.10 13.64 6.46
N GLU A 92 0.43 14.10 7.51
CA GLU A 92 -0.79 14.90 7.40
C GLU A 92 -0.53 16.22 6.67
N LYS A 93 0.59 16.88 6.94
CA LYS A 93 1.00 18.08 6.20
C LYS A 93 1.23 17.79 4.71
N SER A 94 1.89 16.68 4.37
CA SER A 94 2.09 16.28 2.97
C SER A 94 0.79 15.92 2.25
N LEU A 95 -0.20 15.36 2.96
CA LEU A 95 -1.54 15.11 2.40
C LEU A 95 -2.35 16.41 2.19
N ALA A 96 -2.16 17.40 3.07
CA ALA A 96 -2.84 18.69 2.97
C ALA A 96 -2.26 19.59 1.87
N GLU A 97 -1.03 19.32 1.43
CA GLU A 97 -0.38 20.07 0.35
C GLU A 97 -1.03 19.73 -1.00
N VAL A 98 -1.73 20.72 -1.55
CA VAL A 98 -2.34 20.62 -2.88
C VAL A 98 -1.24 20.41 -3.92
N ASN A 99 -1.33 19.32 -4.69
CA ASN A 99 -0.36 18.90 -5.70
C ASN A 99 1.03 18.54 -5.14
N ALA A 100 1.11 18.01 -3.92
CA ALA A 100 2.34 17.45 -3.38
C ALA A 100 3.03 16.52 -4.41
N PRO A 101 4.31 16.74 -4.75
CA PRO A 101 5.01 15.90 -5.71
C PRO A 101 5.08 14.44 -5.26
N PRO A 102 5.03 13.44 -6.18
CA PRO A 102 5.13 12.02 -5.82
C PRO A 102 6.32 11.67 -4.92
N PRO A 103 7.55 12.22 -5.11
CA PRO A 103 8.66 11.97 -4.19
C PRO A 103 8.40 12.48 -2.76
N THR A 104 7.70 13.61 -2.60
CA THR A 104 7.33 14.16 -1.29
C THR A 104 6.39 13.21 -0.56
N LEU A 105 5.34 12.75 -1.25
CA LEU A 105 4.38 11.78 -0.71
C LEU A 105 5.09 10.48 -0.30
N ARG A 106 5.93 9.93 -1.19
CA ARG A 106 6.68 8.69 -0.93
C ARG A 106 7.60 8.81 0.28
N ASN A 107 8.33 9.91 0.40
CA ASN A 107 9.24 10.14 1.53
C ASN A 107 8.49 10.23 2.85
N ALA A 108 7.31 10.88 2.86
CA ALA A 108 6.44 10.91 4.03
C ALA A 108 5.91 9.52 4.39
N THR A 109 5.49 8.73 3.39
CA THR A 109 5.05 7.33 3.57
C THR A 109 6.15 6.47 4.19
N VAL A 110 7.39 6.53 3.66
CA VAL A 110 8.54 5.78 4.19
C VAL A 110 8.84 6.17 5.64
N ALA A 111 8.82 7.48 5.96
CA ALA A 111 9.05 7.96 7.32
C ALA A 111 7.97 7.44 8.29
N LEU A 112 6.70 7.45 7.88
CA LEU A 112 5.59 6.92 8.66
C LEU A 112 5.70 5.40 8.86
N ALA A 113 5.95 4.66 7.79
CA ALA A 113 6.15 3.21 7.84
C ALA A 113 7.27 2.83 8.81
N ALA A 114 8.39 3.57 8.78
CA ALA A 114 9.51 3.36 9.70
C ALA A 114 9.12 3.60 11.17
N ALA A 115 8.37 4.67 11.45
CA ALA A 115 7.91 5.00 12.79
C ALA A 115 6.88 3.99 13.32
N VAL A 116 5.91 3.57 12.50
CA VAL A 116 4.96 2.48 12.84
C VAL A 116 5.71 1.18 13.11
N ALA A 117 6.66 0.81 12.25
CA ALA A 117 7.44 -0.40 12.44
C ALA A 117 8.29 -0.36 13.72
N GLN A 118 8.77 0.82 14.13
CA GLN A 118 9.44 1.00 15.41
C GLN A 118 8.49 0.75 16.59
N ALA A 119 7.27 1.27 16.53
CA ALA A 119 6.25 1.02 17.56
C ALA A 119 5.89 -0.48 17.66
N VAL A 120 5.70 -1.15 16.53
CA VAL A 120 5.45 -2.60 16.48
C VAL A 120 6.62 -3.40 17.07
N ARG A 121 7.86 -3.04 16.74
CA ARG A 121 9.06 -3.70 17.31
C ARG A 121 9.21 -3.46 18.81
N ALA A 122 8.71 -2.34 19.33
CA ALA A 122 8.70 -2.05 20.77
C ALA A 122 7.56 -2.78 21.50
N ALA A 123 6.52 -3.26 20.79
CA ALA A 123 5.34 -3.87 21.38
C ALA A 123 5.61 -5.05 22.34
N PRO A 124 6.61 -5.93 22.13
CA PRO A 124 6.94 -6.98 23.09
C PRO A 124 7.38 -6.47 24.48
N GLN A 125 7.84 -5.22 24.58
CA GLN A 125 8.24 -4.58 25.83
C GLN A 125 7.08 -3.87 26.54
N MET A 126 5.89 -3.84 25.92
CA MET A 126 4.70 -3.18 26.45
C MET A 126 3.83 -4.14 27.27
N ALA A 127 2.82 -3.58 27.95
CA ALA A 127 1.75 -4.36 28.55
C ALA A 127 1.04 -5.24 27.50
N ALA A 128 0.57 -6.42 27.92
CA ALA A 128 -0.06 -7.37 27.01
C ALA A 128 -1.26 -6.79 26.26
N SER A 129 -2.07 -5.95 26.92
CA SER A 129 -3.20 -5.24 26.31
C SER A 129 -2.75 -4.28 25.21
N ALA A 130 -1.75 -3.42 25.47
CA ALA A 130 -1.20 -2.49 24.48
C ALA A 130 -0.65 -3.22 23.24
N ARG A 131 0.04 -4.35 23.45
CA ARG A 131 0.55 -5.19 22.37
C ARG A 131 -0.59 -5.75 21.52
N GLN A 132 -1.62 -6.30 22.15
CA GLN A 132 -2.81 -6.84 21.46
C GLN A 132 -3.54 -5.75 20.67
N ASP A 133 -3.67 -4.55 21.24
CA ASP A 133 -4.32 -3.42 20.56
C ASP A 133 -3.54 -2.97 19.32
N ILE A 134 -2.20 -2.91 19.39
CA ILE A 134 -1.36 -2.60 18.24
C ILE A 134 -1.49 -3.68 17.17
N GLU A 135 -1.42 -4.96 17.55
CA GLU A 135 -1.56 -6.09 16.64
C GLU A 135 -2.91 -6.05 15.90
N ALA A 136 -4.01 -5.87 16.63
CA ALA A 136 -5.35 -5.78 16.05
C ALA A 136 -5.47 -4.65 15.03
N ARG A 137 -4.90 -3.46 15.32
CA ARG A 137 -4.92 -2.30 14.42
C ARG A 137 -4.07 -2.54 13.16
N VAL A 138 -2.90 -3.15 13.29
CA VAL A 138 -2.04 -3.50 12.14
C VAL A 138 -2.72 -4.54 11.24
N LEU A 139 -3.31 -5.58 11.83
CA LEU A 139 -4.05 -6.61 11.09
C LEU A 139 -5.27 -6.02 10.37
N HIS A 140 -6.03 -5.18 11.06
CA HIS A 140 -7.18 -4.49 10.47
C HIS A 140 -6.76 -3.62 9.29
N ALA A 141 -5.74 -2.78 9.46
CA ALA A 141 -5.23 -1.91 8.39
C ALA A 141 -4.72 -2.70 7.17
N SER A 142 -4.08 -3.85 7.41
CA SER A 142 -3.51 -4.69 6.35
C SER A 142 -4.55 -5.16 5.33
N LYS A 143 -5.82 -5.34 5.74
CA LYS A 143 -6.90 -5.76 4.82
C LYS A 143 -7.03 -4.81 3.63
N MET A 144 -7.07 -3.50 3.88
CA MET A 144 -7.22 -2.51 2.81
C MET A 144 -5.97 -2.45 1.92
N ARG A 145 -4.78 -2.56 2.53
CA ARG A 145 -3.52 -2.58 1.79
C ARG A 145 -3.45 -3.78 0.84
N ILE A 146 -3.82 -4.96 1.32
CA ILE A 146 -3.86 -6.18 0.52
C ILE A 146 -4.84 -6.03 -0.64
N SER A 147 -6.07 -5.54 -0.40
CA SER A 147 -7.05 -5.31 -1.47
C SER A 147 -6.53 -4.37 -2.56
N PHE A 148 -5.87 -3.28 -2.16
CA PHE A 148 -5.23 -2.36 -3.10
C PHE A 148 -4.11 -3.04 -3.90
N GLU A 149 -3.20 -3.76 -3.24
CA GLU A 149 -2.08 -4.42 -3.93
C GLU A 149 -2.57 -5.48 -4.92
N ARG A 150 -3.57 -6.29 -4.53
CA ARG A 150 -4.22 -7.25 -5.44
C ARG A 150 -4.76 -6.55 -6.68
N SER A 151 -5.46 -5.43 -6.52
CA SER A 151 -6.00 -4.65 -7.64
C SER A 151 -4.90 -4.00 -8.50
N TRP A 152 -3.86 -3.47 -7.86
CA TRP A 152 -2.73 -2.85 -8.53
C TRP A 152 -2.03 -3.85 -9.45
N TYR A 153 -1.73 -5.05 -8.96
CA TYR A 153 -0.99 -6.08 -9.70
C TYR A 153 -1.87 -7.04 -10.52
N LEU A 154 -3.19 -6.87 -10.51
CA LEU A 154 -4.15 -7.70 -11.25
C LEU A 154 -3.78 -7.94 -12.74
N PRO A 155 -3.30 -6.95 -13.52
CA PRO A 155 -2.95 -7.17 -14.92
C PRO A 155 -1.82 -8.16 -15.15
N LEU A 156 -0.99 -8.43 -14.15
CA LEU A 156 0.08 -9.43 -14.24
C LEU A 156 -0.42 -10.88 -14.13
N GLY A 157 -1.70 -11.09 -13.79
CA GLY A 157 -2.29 -12.42 -13.71
C GLY A 157 -1.72 -13.32 -12.61
N LEU A 158 -1.10 -12.73 -11.57
CA LEU A 158 -0.46 -13.46 -10.48
C LEU A 158 -1.43 -13.82 -9.33
N ASP A 159 -2.63 -13.24 -9.32
CA ASP A 159 -3.63 -13.45 -8.28
C ASP A 159 -4.44 -14.71 -8.58
N ALA A 160 -4.42 -15.67 -7.65
CA ALA A 160 -5.15 -16.94 -7.79
C ALA A 160 -6.67 -16.75 -7.83
N ASP A 161 -7.17 -15.75 -7.10
CA ASP A 161 -8.61 -15.47 -6.95
C ASP A 161 -8.96 -14.13 -7.62
N SER A 162 -8.48 -13.95 -8.85
CA SER A 162 -8.59 -12.69 -9.62
C SER A 162 -10.02 -12.17 -9.81
N HIS A 163 -11.01 -13.07 -9.80
CA HIS A 163 -12.44 -12.74 -9.93
C HIS A 163 -13.02 -12.04 -8.69
N GLU A 164 -12.36 -12.13 -7.53
CA GLU A 164 -12.76 -11.45 -6.30
C GLU A 164 -12.10 -10.06 -6.15
N VAL A 165 -11.18 -9.71 -7.05
CA VAL A 165 -10.41 -8.46 -6.95
C VAL A 165 -11.23 -7.29 -7.46
N LEU A 166 -11.41 -6.28 -6.62
CA LEU A 166 -12.08 -5.04 -7.00
C LEU A 166 -11.28 -4.26 -8.06
N PRO A 167 -11.94 -3.55 -8.98
CA PRO A 167 -11.28 -2.65 -9.93
C PRO A 167 -10.42 -1.58 -9.23
N LEU A 168 -9.31 -1.18 -9.87
CA LEU A 168 -8.36 -0.23 -9.27
C LEU A 168 -9.03 1.10 -8.90
N SER A 169 -9.91 1.62 -9.78
CA SER A 169 -10.67 2.84 -9.53
C SER A 169 -11.54 2.78 -8.27
N GLU A 170 -12.10 1.61 -7.97
CA GLU A 170 -12.91 1.41 -6.76
C GLU A 170 -12.01 1.37 -5.52
N THR A 171 -10.90 0.63 -5.57
CA THR A 171 -9.95 0.57 -4.44
C THR A 171 -9.31 1.92 -4.12
N LEU A 172 -8.99 2.73 -5.14
CA LEU A 172 -8.49 4.10 -4.97
C LEU A 172 -9.55 5.05 -4.40
N GLY A 173 -10.83 4.77 -4.63
CA GLY A 173 -11.96 5.54 -4.12
C GLY A 173 -12.42 5.17 -2.70
N GLN A 174 -11.85 4.11 -2.10
CA GLN A 174 -12.23 3.70 -0.75
C GLN A 174 -11.79 4.74 0.30
N SER A 175 -12.68 4.99 1.25
CA SER A 175 -12.37 5.80 2.43
C SER A 175 -11.79 4.93 3.54
N PHE A 176 -10.83 5.47 4.28
CA PHE A 176 -10.28 4.80 5.47
C PHE A 176 -11.30 4.89 6.61
N GLU A 177 -11.87 3.75 6.99
CA GLU A 177 -12.79 3.66 8.11
C GLU A 177 -12.01 3.64 9.44
N PHE A 178 -12.49 4.38 10.42
CA PHE A 178 -11.88 4.42 11.74
C PHE A 178 -12.16 3.11 12.49
N PHE A 179 -11.11 2.43 12.94
CA PHE A 179 -11.25 1.24 13.77
C PHE A 179 -11.66 1.65 15.20
N ASP A 180 -12.93 1.45 15.52
CA ASP A 180 -13.48 1.67 16.86
C ASP A 180 -13.54 0.33 17.63
N ASN A 181 -12.89 0.26 18.80
CA ASN A 181 -12.77 -0.97 19.59
C ASN A 181 -13.82 -1.07 20.73
N ASP A 182 -14.86 -0.22 20.71
CA ASP A 182 -15.91 -0.18 21.74
C ASP A 182 -16.85 -1.42 21.75
N SER A 183 -16.47 -2.51 21.06
CA SER A 183 -17.18 -3.79 21.02
C SER A 183 -16.56 -4.89 21.89
N GLN A 184 -15.91 -4.55 23.01
CA GLN A 184 -15.64 -5.51 24.09
C GLN A 184 -16.54 -5.19 25.28
N GLY A 185 -17.74 -5.77 25.23
CA GLY A 185 -18.77 -5.65 26.26
C GLY A 185 -18.30 -6.12 27.64
N THR A 186 -18.70 -5.34 28.65
CA THR A 186 -19.37 -5.83 29.87
C THR A 186 -19.20 -7.32 30.16
N ARG A 187 -18.11 -7.69 30.85
CA ARG A 187 -18.15 -8.80 31.82
C ARG A 187 -18.39 -8.22 33.21
N SER A 188 -19.64 -7.85 33.45
CA SER A 188 -20.21 -7.70 34.79
C SER A 188 -20.93 -9.00 35.15
N GLY A 189 -20.59 -9.57 36.31
CA GLY A 189 -21.45 -10.51 37.03
C GLY A 189 -21.15 -12.00 36.84
N TYR A 190 -20.34 -12.58 37.73
CA TYR A 190 -20.75 -13.64 38.68
C TYR A 190 -19.55 -14.14 39.48
N SER A 191 -19.54 -13.88 40.80
CA SER A 191 -19.04 -14.76 41.87
C SER A 191 -19.19 -14.02 43.21
N ASP A 192 -20.32 -14.25 43.87
CA ASP A 192 -20.42 -14.66 45.28
C ASP A 192 -21.71 -15.47 45.44
#